data_AF-A0A2K3M253-F1
#
_entry.id   AF-A0A2K3M253-F1
#
_cell.length_a   1.000
_cell.length_b   1.000
_cell.length_c   1.000
_cell.angle_alpha   90.00
_cell.angle_beta   90.00
_cell.angle_gamma   90.00
#
_symmetry.space_group_name_H-M   'P 1'
#
loop_
_entity.id
_entity.type
_entity.pdbx_description
1 polymer ?
#
loop_
_entity_poly.entity_id
_entity_poly.type
_entity_poly.pdbx_seq_one_letter_code
_entity_poly.pdbx_strand_id
1 'polypeptide(L)'
;MEKKRKRNQKAERDGDRKPKSVPVAENLKQQPFPSHSGPTPQECLDIRDTLLSLHGLPPELAKYRKSQSTDDTVNSEPTETVLDGLVRTILSQNTTETNSQKAFVSLKSLFPTWEHVHDAETKDLENAIRCGGLAPTKTSCIKNLLRCLLERKGKLCLEYLRDLSVDQVKAELSVFKGIGAKTVIFFSLSLFF
;
A
#
# COMPACT_ATOMS: atom_id res chain seq x y z
N MET A 1 -19.20 65.33 -14.79
CA MET A 1 -19.63 63.93 -14.94
C MET A 1 -18.47 63.08 -14.43
N GLU A 2 -18.54 62.20 -13.45
CA GLU A 2 -19.61 61.52 -12.73
C GLU A 2 -19.03 61.00 -11.41
N LYS A 3 -19.84 60.96 -10.35
CA LYS A 3 -19.46 60.51 -9.00
C LYS A 3 -19.54 58.97 -8.90
N LYS A 4 -18.91 58.44 -7.83
CA LYS A 4 -19.47 57.38 -6.93
C LYS A 4 -19.26 55.91 -7.38
N ARG A 5 -18.51 55.12 -6.59
CA ARG A 5 -19.06 54.24 -5.51
C ARG A 5 -18.03 53.22 -4.99
N LYS A 6 -17.78 53.29 -3.68
CA LYS A 6 -17.33 52.17 -2.82
C LYS A 6 -18.29 50.98 -2.97
N ARG A 7 -17.76 49.75 -2.98
CA ARG A 7 -18.46 48.62 -2.35
C ARG A 7 -17.47 47.60 -1.76
N ASN A 8 -17.53 47.54 -0.44
CA ASN A 8 -17.02 46.54 0.47
C ASN A 8 -17.80 45.22 0.25
N GLN A 9 -17.14 44.06 0.24
CA GLN A 9 -17.76 42.78 0.61
C GLN A 9 -16.71 41.72 0.96
N LYS A 10 -16.52 41.55 2.28
CA LYS A 10 -16.18 40.29 2.94
C LYS A 10 -17.00 39.14 2.35
N ALA A 11 -16.35 38.00 2.09
CA ALA A 11 -17.01 36.70 2.03
C ALA A 11 -16.17 35.72 2.85
N GLU A 12 -16.66 35.46 4.06
CA GLU A 12 -16.24 34.33 4.91
C GLU A 12 -16.52 33.02 4.18
N ARG A 13 -15.58 32.07 4.24
CA ARG A 13 -15.82 30.64 4.01
C ARG A 13 -15.01 29.83 5.01
N ASP A 14 -15.57 29.72 6.21
CA ASP A 14 -15.33 28.59 7.10
C ASP A 14 -16.59 27.69 7.04
N GLY A 15 -16.41 26.37 7.09
CA GLY A 15 -17.52 25.42 6.98
C GLY A 15 -17.15 24.08 6.35
N ASP A 16 -16.31 23.33 7.06
CA ASP A 16 -16.45 21.87 7.31
C ASP A 16 -16.84 20.96 6.13
N ARG A 17 -15.86 20.45 5.38
CA ARG A 17 -16.04 19.26 4.54
C ARG A 17 -15.73 18.01 5.34
N LYS A 18 -16.76 17.42 5.95
CA LYS A 18 -16.72 16.07 6.50
C LYS A 18 -16.26 15.06 5.43
N PRO A 19 -15.25 14.21 5.71
CA PRO A 19 -14.93 13.10 4.82
C PRO A 19 -16.08 12.07 4.90
N LYS A 20 -16.70 11.78 3.75
CA LYS A 20 -17.69 10.69 3.63
C LYS A 20 -16.96 9.37 3.83
N SER A 21 -17.01 8.82 5.05
CA SER A 21 -16.64 7.44 5.32
C SER A 21 -17.69 6.53 4.69
N VAL A 22 -17.31 5.85 3.61
CA VAL A 22 -18.13 4.75 3.06
C VAL A 22 -17.92 3.54 4.00
N PRO A 23 -19.00 2.93 4.55
CA PRO A 23 -18.88 1.73 5.36
C PRO A 23 -18.58 0.54 4.46
N VAL A 24 -17.37 0.00 4.55
CA VAL A 24 -16.88 -1.12 3.72
C VAL A 24 -17.34 -2.49 4.26
N ALA A 25 -17.94 -2.55 5.45
CA ALA A 25 -18.15 -3.82 6.16
C ALA A 25 -19.38 -4.64 5.70
N GLU A 26 -20.41 -4.04 5.10
CA GLU A 26 -21.68 -4.76 4.82
C GLU A 26 -21.82 -5.32 3.38
N ASN A 27 -20.97 -4.94 2.43
CA ASN A 27 -21.18 -5.22 1.00
C ASN A 27 -20.46 -6.47 0.46
N LEU A 28 -19.79 -7.27 1.28
CA LEU A 28 -19.04 -8.45 0.79
C LEU A 28 -19.92 -9.66 0.40
N LYS A 29 -21.23 -9.63 0.68
CA LYS A 29 -22.15 -10.75 0.41
C LYS A 29 -22.93 -10.64 -0.91
N GLN A 30 -22.89 -9.50 -1.60
CA GLN A 30 -23.54 -9.33 -2.89
C GLN A 30 -22.46 -9.20 -3.97
N GLN A 31 -22.59 -9.97 -5.07
CA GLN A 31 -21.67 -9.79 -6.19
C GLN A 31 -21.72 -8.31 -6.64
N PRO A 32 -20.57 -7.64 -6.82
CA PRO A 32 -20.52 -6.21 -7.10
C PRO A 32 -21.21 -5.83 -8.43
N PHE A 33 -21.45 -6.80 -9.31
CA PHE A 33 -22.13 -6.64 -10.58
C PHE A 33 -23.20 -7.74 -10.76
N PRO A 34 -24.36 -7.64 -10.07
CA PRO A 34 -25.37 -8.69 -10.05
C PRO A 34 -26.04 -8.91 -11.42
N SER A 35 -25.96 -7.93 -12.32
CA SER A 35 -26.51 -7.99 -13.67
C SER A 35 -25.48 -8.41 -14.74
N HIS A 36 -24.23 -8.70 -14.35
CA HIS A 36 -23.15 -8.99 -15.27
C HIS A 36 -22.95 -10.51 -15.39
N SER A 37 -23.19 -11.05 -16.58
CA SER A 37 -23.23 -12.50 -16.85
C SER A 37 -21.88 -13.13 -17.20
N GLY A 38 -20.82 -12.33 -17.33
CA GLY A 38 -19.47 -12.81 -17.65
C GLY A 38 -18.37 -12.11 -16.84
N PRO A 39 -17.09 -12.37 -17.12
CA PRO A 39 -16.62 -13.50 -17.91
C PRO A 39 -16.96 -14.84 -17.25
N THR A 40 -17.32 -15.83 -18.05
CA THR A 40 -17.44 -17.22 -17.61
C THR A 40 -16.08 -17.74 -17.15
N PRO A 41 -16.03 -18.79 -16.31
CA PRO A 41 -14.77 -19.38 -15.90
C PRO A 41 -13.89 -19.79 -17.09
N GLN A 42 -14.48 -20.30 -18.17
CA GLN A 42 -13.74 -20.70 -19.36
C GLN A 42 -13.12 -19.50 -20.08
N GLU A 43 -13.86 -18.41 -20.26
CA GLU A 43 -13.33 -17.18 -20.87
C GLU A 43 -12.15 -16.61 -20.05
N CYS A 44 -12.20 -16.69 -18.72
CA CYS A 44 -11.07 -16.32 -17.86
C CYS A 44 -9.83 -17.19 -18.13
N LEU A 45 -10.01 -18.51 -18.31
CA LEU A 45 -8.92 -19.43 -18.60
C LEU A 45 -8.33 -19.16 -19.99
N ASP A 46 -9.17 -18.95 -20.99
CA ASP A 46 -8.74 -18.69 -22.37
C ASP A 46 -7.94 -17.37 -22.45
N ILE A 47 -8.41 -16.32 -21.76
CA ILE A 47 -7.69 -15.04 -21.68
C ILE A 47 -6.35 -15.22 -20.95
N ARG A 48 -6.34 -15.95 -19.82
CA ARG A 48 -5.10 -16.24 -19.08
C ARG A 48 -4.08 -16.93 -19.99
N ASP A 49 -4.50 -17.97 -20.70
CA ASP A 49 -3.61 -18.77 -21.55
C ASP A 49 -3.11 -17.95 -22.75
N THR A 50 -3.96 -17.09 -23.30
CA THR A 50 -3.58 -16.12 -24.34
C THR A 50 -2.55 -15.12 -23.83
N LEU A 51 -2.76 -14.54 -22.65
CA LEU A 51 -1.82 -13.60 -22.03
C LEU A 51 -0.47 -14.27 -21.70
N LEU A 52 -0.51 -15.50 -21.18
CA LEU A 52 0.70 -16.30 -20.93
C LEU A 52 1.44 -16.63 -22.22
N SER A 53 0.74 -16.95 -23.30
CA SER A 53 1.35 -17.20 -24.61
C SER A 53 2.00 -15.95 -25.20
N LEU A 54 1.42 -14.76 -24.96
CA LEU A 54 1.92 -13.49 -25.51
C LEU A 54 3.09 -12.93 -24.70
N HIS A 55 3.00 -12.95 -23.38
CA HIS A 55 3.97 -12.31 -22.48
C HIS A 55 4.99 -13.30 -21.89
N GLY A 56 4.76 -14.61 -22.05
CA GLY A 56 5.46 -15.64 -21.31
C GLY A 56 5.08 -15.65 -19.83
N LEU A 57 5.65 -16.59 -19.09
CA LEU A 57 5.63 -16.54 -17.63
C LEU A 57 6.69 -15.53 -17.17
N PRO A 58 6.33 -14.48 -16.43
CA PRO A 58 7.31 -13.56 -15.87
C PRO A 58 8.32 -14.34 -15.03
N PRO A 59 9.64 -14.16 -15.22
CA PRO A 59 10.66 -14.86 -14.44
C PRO A 59 10.54 -14.58 -12.94
N GLU A 60 9.96 -13.43 -12.56
CA GLU A 60 9.65 -13.05 -11.19
C GLU A 60 8.66 -14.02 -10.53
N LEU A 61 7.82 -14.70 -11.31
CA LEU A 61 6.90 -15.70 -10.78
C LEU A 61 7.58 -17.05 -10.52
N ALA A 62 8.79 -17.27 -11.02
CA ALA A 62 9.53 -18.52 -10.77
C ALA A 62 9.86 -18.72 -9.28
N LYS A 63 10.01 -17.63 -8.52
CA LYS A 63 10.22 -17.70 -7.06
C LYS A 63 8.99 -18.22 -6.31
N TYR A 64 7.79 -17.95 -6.82
CA TYR A 64 6.53 -18.41 -6.26
C TYR A 64 6.17 -19.84 -6.67
N ARG A 65 6.82 -20.39 -7.71
CA ARG A 65 6.69 -21.82 -8.08
C ARG A 65 7.38 -22.75 -7.07
N LYS A 66 8.39 -22.26 -6.34
CA LYS A 66 9.23 -23.07 -5.44
C LYS A 66 8.63 -23.32 -4.05
N SER A 67 7.47 -22.72 -3.71
CA SER A 67 6.87 -22.89 -2.37
C SER A 67 6.16 -24.24 -2.14
N GLN A 68 6.27 -25.21 -3.06
CA GLN A 68 5.92 -26.62 -2.78
C GLN A 68 7.11 -27.54 -2.45
N SER A 69 8.34 -27.02 -2.36
CA SER A 69 9.49 -27.80 -1.91
C SER A 69 10.14 -27.14 -0.71
N THR A 70 10.01 -27.78 0.46
CA THR A 70 10.94 -27.62 1.57
C THR A 70 12.33 -28.02 1.10
N ASP A 71 13.16 -27.05 0.74
CA ASP A 71 14.59 -27.32 0.67
C ASP A 71 15.38 -26.08 1.09
N ASP A 72 16.16 -26.29 2.14
CA ASP A 72 17.14 -25.38 2.69
C ASP A 72 18.21 -25.11 1.62
N THR A 73 18.27 -23.88 1.10
CA THR A 73 19.52 -23.43 0.46
C THR A 73 19.78 -21.98 0.76
N VAL A 74 20.80 -21.79 1.58
CA VAL A 74 21.41 -20.54 2.03
C VAL A 74 21.81 -19.68 0.82
N ASN A 75 21.08 -18.58 0.65
CA ASN A 75 21.63 -17.32 0.14
C ASN A 75 21.16 -16.25 1.11
N SER A 76 22.07 -15.75 1.94
CA SER A 76 21.80 -14.71 2.94
C SER A 76 21.66 -13.33 2.28
N GLU A 77 20.65 -13.18 1.43
CA GLU A 77 20.03 -11.88 1.23
C GLU A 77 19.13 -11.61 2.44
N PRO A 78 19.16 -10.41 3.05
CA PRO A 78 18.28 -10.10 4.16
C PRO A 78 16.84 -10.34 3.71
N THR A 79 16.18 -11.32 4.33
CA THR A 79 14.77 -11.61 4.06
C THR A 79 13.97 -10.36 4.33
N GLU A 80 13.35 -9.79 3.29
CA GLU A 80 12.52 -8.60 3.44
C GLU A 80 11.41 -8.89 4.46
N THR A 81 11.30 -8.02 5.46
CA THR A 81 10.25 -8.15 6.46
C THR A 81 8.90 -7.83 5.83
N VAL A 82 7.81 -8.34 6.42
CA VAL A 82 6.44 -7.99 6.01
C VAL A 82 6.23 -6.47 6.07
N LEU A 83 6.89 -5.79 7.01
CA LEU A 83 6.84 -4.34 7.12
C LEU A 83 7.62 -3.64 5.99
N ASP A 84 8.76 -4.18 5.54
CA ASP A 84 9.47 -3.69 4.34
C ASP A 84 8.58 -3.77 3.12
N GLY A 85 7.95 -4.92 2.88
CA GLY A 85 7.02 -5.10 1.76
C GLY A 85 5.85 -4.10 1.79
N LEU A 86 5.29 -3.83 2.97
CA LEU A 86 4.17 -2.91 3.10
C LEU A 86 4.60 -1.46 2.82
N VAL A 87 5.77 -1.04 3.33
CA VAL A 87 6.31 0.29 3.07
C VAL A 87 6.71 0.45 1.59
N ARG A 88 7.31 -0.57 0.96
CA ARG A 88 7.54 -0.60 -0.49
C ARG A 88 6.24 -0.37 -1.27
N THR A 89 5.16 -1.01 -0.85
CA THR A 89 3.84 -0.85 -1.48
C THR A 89 3.28 0.56 -1.28
N ILE A 90 3.55 1.23 -0.15
CA ILE A 90 3.20 2.64 0.04
C ILE A 90 4.04 3.53 -0.90
N LEU A 91 5.33 3.24 -1.04
CA LEU A 91 6.25 4.02 -1.87
C LEU A 91 5.98 3.87 -3.37
N SER A 92 5.44 2.74 -3.83
CA SER A 92 5.07 2.49 -5.24
C SER A 92 3.81 3.23 -5.70
N GLN A 93 3.02 3.79 -4.79
CA GLN A 93 1.81 4.51 -5.15
C GLN A 93 2.13 5.77 -5.97
N ASN A 94 1.46 5.95 -7.11
CA ASN A 94 1.57 7.12 -7.99
C ASN A 94 3.01 7.44 -8.42
N THR A 95 3.84 6.43 -8.66
CA THR A 95 5.21 6.60 -9.15
C THR A 95 5.64 5.43 -10.03
N THR A 96 6.86 5.47 -10.55
CA THR A 96 7.45 4.38 -11.33
C THR A 96 8.22 3.42 -10.43
N GLU A 97 8.35 2.16 -10.85
CA GLU A 97 9.10 1.13 -10.12
C GLU A 97 10.54 1.58 -9.79
N THR A 98 11.21 2.18 -10.77
CA THR A 98 12.56 2.74 -10.60
C THR A 98 12.62 3.78 -9.48
N ASN A 99 11.59 4.62 -9.35
CA ASN A 99 11.55 5.66 -8.32
C ASN A 99 11.18 5.09 -6.95
N SER A 100 10.24 4.15 -6.86
CA SER A 100 9.91 3.50 -5.59
C SER A 100 11.07 2.69 -5.03
N GLN A 101 11.80 1.97 -5.89
CA GLN A 101 12.98 1.23 -5.48
C GLN A 101 14.08 2.16 -4.97
N LYS A 102 14.37 3.25 -5.71
CA LYS A 102 15.34 4.27 -5.26
C LYS A 102 14.92 4.92 -3.94
N ALA A 103 13.64 5.24 -3.77
CA ALA A 103 13.11 5.81 -2.53
C ALA A 103 13.28 4.85 -1.35
N PHE A 104 13.01 3.56 -1.54
CA PHE A 104 13.16 2.56 -0.48
C PHE A 104 14.63 2.35 -0.10
N VAL A 105 15.53 2.23 -1.08
CA VAL A 105 16.98 2.10 -0.83
C VAL A 105 17.51 3.32 -0.09
N SER A 106 17.12 4.52 -0.52
CA SER A 106 17.47 5.79 0.15
C SER A 106 16.96 5.82 1.59
N LEU A 107 15.70 5.42 1.81
CA LEU A 107 15.09 5.32 3.14
C LEU A 107 15.88 4.40 4.06
N LYS A 108 16.15 3.16 3.65
CA LYS A 108 16.86 2.17 4.47
C LYS A 108 18.33 2.51 4.71
N SER A 109 18.95 3.23 3.77
CA SER A 109 20.33 3.74 3.92
C SER A 109 20.42 4.79 5.03
N LEU A 110 19.45 5.71 5.08
CA LEU A 110 19.41 6.77 6.10
C LEU A 110 18.83 6.29 7.44
N PHE A 111 17.89 5.34 7.39
CA PHE A 111 17.19 4.80 8.55
C PHE A 111 17.22 3.26 8.50
N PRO A 112 18.29 2.63 9.03
CA PRO A 112 18.47 1.19 8.93
C PRO A 112 17.37 0.36 9.61
N THR A 113 16.78 0.88 10.70
CA THR A 113 15.70 0.21 11.44
C THR A 113 14.41 1.02 11.43
N TRP A 114 13.29 0.36 11.71
CA TRP A 114 11.97 1.01 11.73
C TRP A 114 11.80 1.97 12.91
N GLU A 115 12.52 1.73 14.00
CA GLU A 115 12.60 2.63 15.15
C GLU A 115 13.24 3.97 14.72
N HIS A 116 14.32 3.92 13.93
CA HIS A 116 14.93 5.13 13.36
C HIS A 116 13.94 5.88 12.45
N VAL A 117 13.13 5.17 11.65
CA VAL A 117 12.09 5.81 10.80
C VAL A 117 10.98 6.44 11.64
N HIS A 118 10.60 5.79 12.75
CA HIS A 118 9.58 6.30 13.67
C HIS A 118 10.04 7.60 14.34
N ASP A 119 11.28 7.61 14.83
CA ASP A 119 11.87 8.71 15.60
C ASP A 119 12.40 9.85 14.71
N ALA A 120 12.66 9.58 13.43
CA ALA A 120 13.13 10.57 12.46
C ALA A 120 12.22 11.80 12.36
N GLU A 121 12.81 12.97 12.15
CA GLU A 121 12.02 14.16 11.81
C GLU A 121 11.26 13.94 10.49
N THR A 122 10.03 14.44 10.44
CA THR A 122 9.17 14.30 9.25
C THR A 122 9.86 14.84 8.00
N LYS A 123 10.62 15.94 8.11
CA LYS A 123 11.33 16.53 6.97
C LYS A 123 12.46 15.65 6.45
N ASP A 124 13.21 14.99 7.33
CA ASP A 124 14.31 14.11 6.93
C ASP A 124 13.77 12.87 6.21
N LEU A 125 12.68 12.31 6.71
CA LEU A 125 11.97 11.22 6.07
C LEU A 125 11.40 11.62 4.69
N GLU A 126 10.78 12.81 4.59
CA GLU A 126 10.31 13.36 3.31
C GLU A 126 11.45 13.53 2.30
N ASN A 127 12.59 14.05 2.75
CA ASN A 127 13.79 14.22 1.93
C ASN A 127 14.32 12.88 1.43
N ALA A 128 14.39 11.87 2.31
CA ALA A 128 14.85 10.53 1.97
C ALA A 128 14.04 9.89 0.83
N ILE A 129 12.71 10.09 0.83
CA ILE A 129 11.79 9.47 -0.15
C ILE A 129 11.35 10.42 -1.27
N ARG A 130 11.94 11.63 -1.36
CA ARG A 130 11.52 12.69 -2.27
C ARG A 130 11.44 12.25 -3.73
N CYS A 131 12.36 11.39 -4.18
CA CYS A 131 12.38 10.85 -5.53
C CYS A 131 11.15 10.00 -5.88
N GLY A 132 10.45 9.45 -4.89
CA GLY A 132 9.25 8.65 -5.07
C GLY A 132 7.98 9.47 -5.35
N GLY A 133 8.02 10.80 -5.24
CA GLY A 133 6.84 11.68 -5.41
C GLY A 133 5.82 11.57 -4.26
N LEU A 134 5.01 12.62 -4.06
CA LEU A 134 4.04 12.72 -2.96
C LEU A 134 4.66 12.47 -1.56
N ALA A 135 5.92 12.89 -1.37
CA ALA A 135 6.69 12.60 -0.17
C ALA A 135 6.00 12.99 1.16
N PRO A 136 5.33 14.16 1.28
CA PRO A 136 4.62 14.50 2.51
C PRO A 136 3.49 13.52 2.84
N THR A 137 2.70 13.14 1.84
CA THR A 137 1.59 12.19 2.00
C THR A 137 2.11 10.80 2.36
N LYS A 138 3.14 10.31 1.67
CA LYS A 138 3.76 8.99 1.93
C LYS A 138 4.41 8.95 3.31
N THR A 139 5.10 10.01 3.70
CA THR A 139 5.69 10.16 5.03
C THR A 139 4.63 10.10 6.12
N SER A 140 3.55 10.86 5.97
CA SER A 140 2.42 10.82 6.93
C SER A 140 1.81 9.42 7.02
N CYS A 141 1.64 8.73 5.89
CA CYS A 141 1.16 7.35 5.87
C CYS A 141 2.08 6.40 6.63
N ILE A 142 3.39 6.42 6.35
CA ILE A 142 4.39 5.56 6.99
C ILE A 142 4.44 5.83 8.50
N LYS A 143 4.52 7.09 8.94
CA LYS A 143 4.55 7.40 10.38
C LYS A 143 3.27 6.99 11.10
N ASN A 144 2.10 7.15 10.46
CA ASN A 144 0.84 6.67 11.04
C ASN A 144 0.80 5.13 11.16
N LEU A 145 1.30 4.40 10.15
CA LEU A 145 1.44 2.95 10.19
C LEU A 145 2.30 2.51 11.39
N LEU A 146 3.51 3.08 11.53
CA LEU A 146 4.43 2.72 12.60
C LEU A 146 3.85 3.05 13.99
N ARG A 147 3.24 4.24 14.14
CA ARG A 147 2.57 4.63 15.39
C ARG A 147 1.46 3.64 15.77
N CYS A 148 0.56 3.33 14.83
CA CYS A 148 -0.54 2.40 15.10
C CYS A 148 -0.05 0.98 15.41
N LEU A 149 1.08 0.54 14.82
CA LEU A 149 1.70 -0.75 15.16
C LEU A 149 2.22 -0.77 16.60
N LEU A 150 2.93 0.27 17.02
CA LEU A 150 3.38 0.40 18.40
C LEU A 150 2.20 0.45 19.38
N GLU A 151 1.18 1.26 19.10
CA GLU A 151 0.00 1.38 19.96
C GLU A 151 -0.76 0.05 20.13
N ARG A 152 -0.88 -0.75 19.06
CA ARG A 152 -1.69 -1.98 19.07
C ARG A 152 -0.93 -3.23 19.49
N LYS A 153 0.36 -3.32 19.15
CA LYS A 153 1.15 -4.56 19.27
C LYS A 153 2.43 -4.38 20.10
N GLY A 154 2.81 -3.14 20.44
CA GLY A 154 4.02 -2.83 21.21
C GLY A 154 5.34 -3.09 20.46
N LYS A 155 5.29 -3.44 19.17
CA LYS A 155 6.47 -3.74 18.34
C LYS A 155 6.27 -3.31 16.88
N LEU A 156 7.34 -2.87 16.23
CA LEU A 156 7.37 -2.52 14.80
C LEU A 156 7.59 -3.77 13.93
N CYS A 157 6.67 -4.73 14.02
CA CYS A 157 6.78 -6.01 13.35
C CYS A 157 5.41 -6.49 12.85
N LEU A 158 5.38 -6.97 11.59
CA LEU A 158 4.18 -7.52 10.94
C LEU A 158 4.30 -9.01 10.58
N GLU A 159 5.34 -9.72 11.05
CA GLU A 159 5.55 -11.13 10.70
C GLU A 159 4.39 -12.04 11.12
N TYR A 160 3.66 -11.68 12.18
CA TYR A 160 2.47 -12.42 12.63
C TYR A 160 1.35 -12.50 11.58
N LEU A 161 1.37 -11.63 10.54
CA LEU A 161 0.40 -11.69 9.46
C LEU A 161 0.53 -12.95 8.61
N ARG A 162 1.70 -13.61 8.62
CA ARG A 162 1.94 -14.85 7.86
C ARG A 162 1.11 -16.03 8.37
N ASP A 163 0.77 -16.02 9.66
CA ASP A 163 0.01 -17.09 10.32
C ASP A 163 -1.50 -16.85 10.27
N LEU A 164 -1.95 -15.72 9.72
CA LEU A 164 -3.36 -15.35 9.64
C LEU A 164 -3.99 -15.87 8.34
N SER A 165 -5.32 -15.95 8.31
CA SER A 165 -6.04 -16.16 7.05
C SER A 165 -6.04 -14.90 6.19
N VAL A 166 -6.26 -15.04 4.88
CA VAL A 166 -6.41 -13.92 3.93
C VAL A 166 -7.41 -12.87 4.44
N ASP A 167 -8.54 -13.29 4.98
CA ASP A 167 -9.57 -12.37 5.47
C ASP A 167 -9.15 -11.65 6.77
N GLN A 168 -8.40 -12.34 7.64
CA GLN A 168 -7.83 -11.72 8.84
C GLN A 168 -6.73 -10.70 8.48
N VAL A 169 -5.87 -11.00 7.51
CA VAL A 169 -4.86 -10.06 6.99
C VAL A 169 -5.55 -8.83 6.41
N LYS A 170 -6.60 -9.02 5.61
CA LYS A 170 -7.39 -7.90 5.06
C LYS A 170 -7.97 -7.03 6.17
N ALA A 171 -8.54 -7.65 7.20
CA ALA A 171 -9.13 -6.94 8.33
C ALA A 171 -8.08 -6.13 9.13
N GLU A 172 -6.93 -6.72 9.46
CA GLU A 172 -5.85 -6.03 10.18
C GLU A 172 -5.27 -4.87 9.36
N LEU A 173 -5.01 -5.08 8.06
CA LEU A 173 -4.43 -4.02 7.21
C LEU A 173 -5.39 -2.86 6.94
N SER A 174 -6.69 -3.12 6.91
CA SER A 174 -7.72 -2.10 6.67
C SER A 174 -7.82 -1.07 7.79
N VAL A 175 -7.25 -1.35 8.98
CA VAL A 175 -7.24 -0.41 10.12
C VAL A 175 -6.24 0.73 9.88
N PHE A 176 -5.19 0.51 9.08
CA PHE A 176 -4.15 1.51 8.89
C PHE A 176 -4.60 2.60 7.91
N LYS A 177 -4.70 3.83 8.41
CA LYS A 177 -5.06 5.01 7.61
C LYS A 177 -4.02 5.24 6.50
N GLY A 178 -4.48 5.20 5.25
CA GLY A 178 -3.63 5.34 4.05
C GLY A 178 -3.36 4.03 3.33
N ILE A 179 -3.81 2.90 3.88
CA ILE A 179 -3.79 1.59 3.22
C ILE A 179 -5.20 1.32 2.69
N GLY A 180 -5.41 1.53 1.39
CA GLY A 180 -6.71 1.36 0.74
C GLY A 180 -6.98 -0.08 0.32
N ALA A 181 -8.23 -0.39 -0.06
CA ALA A 181 -8.65 -1.74 -0.45
C ALA A 181 -7.76 -2.39 -1.54
N LYS A 182 -7.26 -1.60 -2.51
CA LYS A 182 -6.32 -2.09 -3.53
C LYS A 182 -5.01 -2.57 -2.93
N THR A 183 -4.44 -1.76 -2.03
CA THR A 183 -3.20 -2.08 -1.31
C THR A 183 -3.39 -3.31 -0.44
N VAL A 184 -4.51 -3.40 0.27
CA VAL A 184 -4.84 -4.55 1.11
C VAL A 184 -4.95 -5.84 0.29
N ILE A 185 -5.64 -5.81 -0.85
CA ILE A 185 -5.78 -6.98 -1.73
C ILE A 185 -4.44 -7.38 -2.34
N PHE A 186 -3.69 -6.43 -2.90
CA PHE A 186 -2.38 -6.68 -3.49
C PHE A 186 -1.41 -7.26 -2.47
N PHE A 187 -1.32 -6.63 -1.31
CA PHE A 187 -0.39 -7.05 -0.26
C PHE A 187 -0.78 -8.40 0.33
N SER A 188 -2.08 -8.64 0.56
CA SER A 188 -2.57 -9.96 0.96
C SER A 188 -2.20 -11.03 -0.07
N LEU A 189 -2.37 -10.78 -1.36
CA LEU A 189 -1.95 -11.72 -2.39
C LEU A 189 -0.44 -11.96 -2.34
N SER A 190 0.37 -10.91 -2.20
CA SER A 190 1.83 -11.04 -2.13
C SER A 190 2.36 -11.77 -0.88
N LEU A 191 1.55 -11.89 0.18
CA LEU A 191 1.95 -12.55 1.42
C LEU A 191 1.76 -14.08 1.36
N PHE A 192 0.80 -14.56 0.56
CA PHE A 192 0.41 -15.98 0.46
C PHE A 192 0.88 -16.66 -0.83
N PHE A 193 1.53 -15.93 -1.73
CA PHE A 193 2.11 -16.43 -2.97
C PHE A 193 3.62 -16.20 -2.95
#